data_AF-A0A540KE79-F1
#
_entry.id   AF-A0A540KE79-F1
#
_cell.length_a   1.000
_cell.length_b   1.000
_cell.length_c   1.000
_cell.angle_alpha   90.00
_cell.angle_beta   90.00
_cell.angle_gamma   90.00
#
_symmetry.space_group_name_H-M   'P 1'
#
loop_
_entity.id
_entity.type
_entity.pdbx_description
1 polymer ?
#
loop_
_entity_poly.entity_id
_entity_poly.type
_entity_poly.pdbx_seq_one_letter_code
_entity_poly.pdbx_strand_id
1 'polypeptide(L)'
;MVEPHGAVVRITCLAEDEQGYETAPFSKLSGATDAKGYFFATLSPSQLEDKWKLTECKAFLDYSPLESCKVPTDVNHGITGLLLSSYRTLRAKNIELYSVGPFFCTSETKSVPNGY
;
A
#
# COMPACT_ATOMS: atom_id res chain seq x y z
N MET A 1 16.18 14.64 -2.80
CA MET A 1 15.09 13.71 -2.45
C MET A 1 15.75 12.34 -2.30
N VAL A 2 15.62 11.68 -1.16
CA VAL A 2 16.24 10.36 -0.90
C VAL A 2 15.24 9.29 -1.30
N GLU A 3 15.66 8.32 -2.11
CA GLU A 3 14.86 7.16 -2.48
C GLU A 3 14.95 6.11 -1.35
N PRO A 4 13.85 5.78 -0.66
CA PRO A 4 13.93 4.94 0.52
C PRO A 4 14.04 3.46 0.15
N HIS A 5 15.27 2.95 0.16
CA HIS A 5 15.55 1.51 0.06
C HIS A 5 15.18 0.78 1.36
N GLY A 6 14.56 -0.38 1.25
CA GLY A 6 14.17 -1.19 2.40
C GLY A 6 12.84 -0.81 3.05
N ALA A 7 12.13 0.19 2.52
CA ALA A 7 10.80 0.56 2.98
C ALA A 7 9.75 -0.48 2.59
N VAL A 8 8.64 -0.50 3.31
CA VAL A 8 7.55 -1.46 3.14
C VAL A 8 6.24 -0.71 2.97
N VAL A 9 5.43 -1.17 2.03
CA VAL A 9 4.10 -0.66 1.73
C VAL A 9 3.08 -1.69 2.22
N ARG A 10 2.06 -1.23 2.92
CA ARG A 10 0.89 -2.03 3.28
C ARG A 10 -0.20 -1.82 2.24
N ILE A 11 -0.81 -2.90 1.80
CA ILE A 11 -2.02 -2.90 0.98
C ILE A 11 -3.15 -3.44 1.84
N THR A 12 -4.24 -2.68 1.95
CA THR A 12 -5.43 -3.09 2.68
C THR A 12 -6.64 -2.95 1.77
N CYS A 13 -7.47 -3.98 1.70
CA CYS A 13 -8.69 -4.02 0.90
C CYS A 13 -9.87 -4.32 1.82
N LEU A 14 -11.04 -3.80 1.45
CA LEU A 14 -12.28 -4.37 1.96
C LEU A 14 -12.45 -5.75 1.34
N ALA A 15 -13.04 -6.66 2.10
CA ALA A 15 -13.38 -7.99 1.65
C ALA A 15 -14.89 -8.16 1.77
N GLU A 16 -15.50 -8.73 0.75
CA GLU A 16 -16.91 -9.10 0.72
C GLU A 16 -17.00 -10.62 0.55
N ASP A 17 -17.94 -11.25 1.24
CA ASP A 17 -18.29 -12.65 0.98
C ASP A 17 -19.11 -12.81 -0.31
N GLU A 18 -19.52 -14.05 -0.64
CA GLU A 18 -20.34 -14.32 -1.83
C GLU A 18 -21.70 -13.64 -1.82
N GLN A 19 -22.21 -13.32 -0.64
CA GLN A 19 -23.49 -12.67 -0.45
C GLN A 19 -23.36 -11.14 -0.50
N GLY A 20 -22.13 -10.61 -0.60
CA GLY A 20 -21.84 -9.19 -0.63
C GLY A 20 -21.80 -8.54 0.75
N TYR A 21 -21.71 -9.33 1.83
CA TYR A 21 -21.52 -8.79 3.17
C TYR A 21 -20.06 -8.49 3.42
N GLU A 22 -19.79 -7.33 4.02
CA GLU A 22 -18.44 -6.92 4.41
C GLU A 22 -17.89 -7.88 5.48
N THR A 23 -16.70 -8.41 5.21
CA THR A 23 -15.96 -9.31 6.11
C THR A 23 -14.71 -8.61 6.65
N ALA A 24 -13.86 -9.35 7.37
CA ALA A 24 -12.62 -8.79 7.88
C ALA A 24 -11.74 -8.27 6.72
N PRO A 25 -11.20 -7.04 6.82
CA PRO A 25 -10.41 -6.46 5.73
C PRO A 25 -9.16 -7.28 5.47
N PHE A 26 -8.87 -7.52 4.20
CA PHE A 26 -7.64 -8.18 3.79
C PHE A 26 -6.49 -7.18 3.89
N SER A 27 -5.37 -7.58 4.51
CA SER A 27 -4.17 -6.74 4.57
C SER A 27 -2.91 -7.54 4.26
N LYS A 28 -2.02 -6.95 3.47
CA LYS A 28 -0.75 -7.55 3.06
C LYS A 28 0.36 -6.51 3.00
N LEU A 29 1.54 -6.91 3.46
CA LEU A 29 2.77 -6.14 3.30
C LEU A 29 3.46 -6.46 1.98
N SER A 30 4.03 -5.45 1.34
CA SER A 30 4.90 -5.60 0.19
C SER A 30 6.25 -6.20 0.59
N GLY A 31 7.04 -6.60 -0.41
CA GLY A 31 8.48 -6.74 -0.20
C GLY A 31 9.12 -5.38 0.13
N ALA A 32 10.34 -5.43 0.64
CA ALA A 32 11.20 -4.27 0.79
C ALA A 32 11.39 -3.56 -0.55
N THR A 33 11.37 -2.22 -0.55
CA THR A 33 11.68 -1.42 -1.72
C THR A 33 13.12 -1.63 -2.18
N ASP A 34 13.32 -1.59 -3.49
CA ASP A 34 14.64 -1.66 -4.11
C ASP A 34 15.44 -0.36 -3.95
N ALA A 35 16.65 -0.32 -4.52
CA ALA A 35 17.56 0.82 -4.41
C ALA A 35 16.99 2.12 -5.03
N LYS A 36 15.95 2.01 -5.87
CA LYS A 36 15.26 3.13 -6.51
C LYS A 36 13.91 3.44 -5.84
N GLY A 37 13.59 2.76 -4.73
CA GLY A 37 12.33 2.93 -4.02
C GLY A 37 11.13 2.21 -4.64
N TYR A 38 11.33 1.32 -5.62
CA TYR A 38 10.22 0.53 -6.19
C TYR A 38 9.92 -0.68 -5.32
N PHE A 39 8.63 -1.02 -5.18
CA PHE A 39 8.18 -2.21 -4.49
C PHE A 39 7.23 -3.02 -5.39
N PHE A 40 7.11 -4.31 -5.08
CA PHE A 40 6.11 -5.19 -5.66
C PHE A 40 5.39 -5.96 -4.55
N ALA A 41 4.08 -6.06 -4.67
CA ALA A 41 3.24 -6.95 -3.86
C ALA A 41 2.37 -7.75 -4.81
N THR A 42 2.44 -9.07 -4.71
CA THR A 42 1.59 -9.98 -5.51
C THR A 42 0.41 -10.41 -4.67
N LEU A 43 -0.82 -10.24 -5.14
CA LEU A 43 -2.02 -10.79 -4.50
C LEU A 43 -2.44 -12.02 -5.30
N SER A 44 -2.45 -13.20 -4.66
CA SER A 44 -2.87 -14.43 -5.30
C SER A 44 -4.18 -14.94 -4.69
N PRO A 45 -5.09 -15.51 -5.50
CA PRO A 45 -6.35 -16.07 -5.00
C PRO A 45 -6.17 -17.10 -3.88
N SER A 46 -5.05 -17.84 -3.89
CA SER A 46 -4.70 -18.81 -2.85
C SER A 46 -4.45 -18.20 -1.46
N GLN A 47 -4.31 -16.88 -1.36
CA GLN A 47 -4.16 -16.16 -0.08
C GLN A 47 -5.49 -15.60 0.42
N LEU A 48 -6.56 -15.74 -0.35
CA LEU A 48 -7.89 -15.31 0.01
C LEU A 48 -8.66 -16.51 0.53
N GLU A 49 -9.52 -16.28 1.53
CA GLU A 49 -10.52 -17.28 1.89
C GLU A 49 -11.42 -17.55 0.68
N ASP A 50 -11.94 -18.78 0.60
CA ASP A 50 -12.75 -19.20 -0.52
C ASP A 50 -13.89 -18.20 -0.74
N LYS A 51 -13.88 -17.60 -1.94
CA LYS A 51 -14.92 -16.72 -2.49
C LYS A 51 -14.94 -15.29 -1.93
N TRP A 52 -13.89 -14.85 -1.24
CA TRP A 52 -13.74 -13.43 -0.96
C TRP A 52 -13.53 -12.61 -2.22
N LYS A 53 -14.30 -11.54 -2.33
CA LYS A 53 -14.12 -10.50 -3.32
C LYS A 53 -13.46 -9.31 -2.65
N LEU A 54 -12.27 -8.94 -3.12
CA LEU A 54 -11.59 -7.75 -2.64
C LEU A 54 -12.13 -6.52 -3.35
N THR A 55 -12.51 -5.51 -2.57
CA THR A 55 -12.96 -4.20 -3.05
C THR A 55 -12.18 -3.09 -2.34
N GLU A 56 -12.18 -1.89 -2.94
CA GLU A 56 -11.58 -0.68 -2.36
C GLU A 56 -10.15 -0.81 -1.80
N CYS A 57 -9.28 -1.54 -2.50
CA CYS A 57 -7.88 -1.70 -2.10
C CYS A 57 -7.15 -0.36 -2.03
N LYS A 58 -6.48 -0.08 -0.91
CA LYS A 58 -5.65 1.10 -0.68
C LYS A 58 -4.22 0.70 -0.34
N ALA A 59 -3.26 1.49 -0.80
CA ALA A 59 -1.84 1.33 -0.47
C ALA A 59 -1.35 2.45 0.45
N PHE A 60 -0.52 2.08 1.42
CA PHE A 60 -0.03 2.92 2.52
C PHE A 60 1.48 2.73 2.68
N LEU A 61 2.21 3.79 2.98
CA LEU A 61 3.60 3.66 3.42
C LEU A 61 3.61 3.20 4.89
N ASP A 62 3.99 1.94 5.14
CA ASP A 62 3.89 1.30 6.46
C ASP A 62 5.14 1.59 7.30
N TYR A 63 6.31 1.31 6.72
CA TYR A 63 7.58 1.41 7.42
C TYR A 63 8.72 1.80 6.49
N SER A 64 9.74 2.47 7.03
CA SER A 64 11.01 2.69 6.34
C SER A 64 12.18 2.63 7.32
N PRO A 65 13.29 1.93 6.96
CA PRO A 65 14.45 1.76 7.82
C PRO A 65 15.40 2.95 7.79
N LEU A 66 15.21 3.91 6.89
CA LEU A 66 16.07 5.08 6.78
C LEU A 66 15.68 6.14 7.80
N GLU A 67 16.63 6.57 8.63
CA GLU A 67 16.37 7.62 9.63
C GLU A 67 15.98 8.96 8.99
N SER A 68 16.47 9.24 7.77
CA SER A 68 16.07 10.41 6.98
C SER A 68 14.63 10.36 6.43
N CYS A 69 13.97 9.20 6.52
CA CYS A 69 12.67 8.88 5.94
C CYS A 69 11.95 7.89 6.87
N LYS A 70 11.71 8.26 8.12
CA LYS A 70 11.14 7.37 9.13
C LYS A 70 9.66 7.60 9.35
N VAL A 71 9.20 8.82 9.11
CA VAL A 71 7.83 9.26 9.36
C VAL A 71 7.13 9.38 8.01
N PRO A 72 6.13 8.54 7.71
CA PRO A 72 5.31 8.70 6.52
C PRO A 72 4.63 10.08 6.51
N THR A 73 4.49 10.66 5.32
CA THR A 73 3.68 11.85 5.10
C THR A 73 2.41 11.49 4.33
N ASP A 74 1.40 12.34 4.43
CA ASP A 74 0.15 12.12 3.71
C ASP A 74 0.13 12.72 2.30
N VAL A 75 1.31 13.10 1.78
CA VAL A 75 1.44 13.45 0.36
C VAL A 75 1.12 12.20 -0.47
N ASN A 76 0.29 12.37 -1.50
CA ASN A 76 -0.26 11.26 -2.30
C ASN A 76 -0.97 10.18 -1.48
N HIS A 77 -1.60 10.56 -0.37
CA HIS A 77 -2.33 9.64 0.50
C HIS A 77 -1.44 8.54 1.10
N GLY A 78 -0.17 8.85 1.39
CA GLY A 78 0.74 7.89 2.01
C GLY A 78 0.29 7.37 3.38
N ILE A 79 -0.53 8.14 4.12
CA ILE A 79 -1.09 7.76 5.42
C ILE A 79 -2.58 7.41 5.30
N THR A 80 -3.36 8.22 4.59
CA THR A 80 -4.81 8.02 4.42
C THR A 80 -5.16 6.89 3.46
N GLY A 81 -4.19 6.46 2.63
CA GLY A 81 -4.29 5.34 1.72
C GLY A 81 -4.68 5.77 0.31
N LEU A 82 -3.86 5.40 -0.68
CA LEU A 82 -4.15 5.64 -2.08
C LEU A 82 -4.96 4.49 -2.67
N LEU A 83 -6.16 4.78 -3.18
CA LEU A 83 -7.04 3.80 -3.82
C LEU A 83 -6.44 3.25 -5.12
N LEU A 84 -6.40 1.92 -5.23
CA LEU A 84 -5.96 1.17 -6.40
C LEU A 84 -7.10 1.04 -7.41
N SER A 85 -7.40 2.13 -8.12
CA SER A 85 -8.54 2.16 -9.05
C SER A 85 -8.20 1.83 -10.51
N SER A 86 -6.92 1.95 -10.90
CA SER A 86 -6.47 1.76 -12.27
C SER A 86 -5.45 0.62 -12.37
N TYR A 87 -5.65 -0.25 -13.36
CA TYR A 87 -4.77 -1.39 -13.62
C TYR A 87 -4.46 -1.54 -15.10
N ARG A 88 -3.34 -2.20 -15.36
CA ARG A 88 -2.95 -2.70 -16.68
C ARG A 88 -3.04 -4.22 -16.71
N THR A 89 -3.84 -4.78 -17.60
CA THR A 89 -3.91 -6.22 -17.81
C THR A 89 -2.68 -6.74 -18.58
N LEU A 90 -1.92 -7.63 -17.95
CA LEU A 90 -0.81 -8.35 -18.56
C LEU A 90 -1.27 -9.76 -18.98
N ARG A 91 -1.98 -9.86 -20.11
CA ARG A 91 -2.63 -11.11 -20.56
C ARG A 91 -1.68 -12.31 -20.62
N ALA A 92 -0.44 -12.12 -21.09
CA ALA A 92 0.54 -13.19 -21.19
C ALA A 92 0.90 -13.84 -19.84
N LYS A 93 0.64 -13.14 -18.73
CA LYS A 93 0.90 -13.63 -17.37
C LYS A 93 -0.39 -13.84 -16.55
N ASN A 94 -1.57 -13.52 -17.10
CA ASN A 94 -2.85 -13.49 -16.39
C ASN A 94 -2.80 -12.67 -15.09
N ILE A 95 -2.18 -11.48 -15.15
CA ILE A 95 -2.03 -10.57 -14.00
C ILE A 95 -2.66 -9.22 -14.33
N GLU A 96 -3.36 -8.64 -13.36
CA GLU A 96 -3.73 -7.23 -13.33
C GLU A 96 -2.69 -6.47 -12.53
N LEU A 97 -1.93 -5.60 -13.19
CA LEU A 97 -0.90 -4.79 -12.56
C LEU A 97 -1.47 -3.43 -12.17
N TYR A 98 -1.61 -3.21 -10.87
CA TYR A 98 -1.98 -1.92 -10.29
C TYR A 98 -0.71 -1.09 -10.07
N SER A 99 -0.82 0.23 -10.20
CA SER A 99 0.30 1.15 -9.98
C SER A 99 -0.15 2.34 -9.14
N VAL A 100 0.75 2.80 -8.27
CA VAL A 100 0.52 3.94 -7.39
C VAL A 100 1.54 5.04 -7.66
N GLY A 101 1.16 6.26 -7.32
CA GLY A 101 2.12 7.36 -7.26
C GLY A 101 3.17 7.14 -6.16
N PRO A 102 4.27 7.91 -6.17
CA PRO A 102 5.29 7.82 -5.14
C PRO A 102 4.72 8.24 -3.78
N PHE A 103 5.09 7.50 -2.73
CA PHE A 103 4.85 7.88 -1.35
C PHE A 103 6.03 8.70 -0.82
N PHE A 104 5.75 9.58 0.15
CA PHE A 104 6.74 10.47 0.73
C PHE A 104 6.80 10.33 2.25
N CYS A 105 7.98 10.61 2.79
CA CYS A 105 8.36 10.45 4.18
C CYS A 105 9.36 11.53 4.58
N THR A 106 9.49 11.77 5.88
CA THR A 106 10.43 12.71 6.47
C THR A 106 11.16 12.10 7.66
N SER A 107 12.25 12.72 8.10
CA SER A 107 12.90 12.43 9.39
C SER A 107 12.17 13.07 10.56
N GLU A 108 11.48 14.19 10.32
CA GLU A 108 10.78 14.95 11.35
C GLU A 108 9.46 14.28 11.69
N THR A 109 9.22 14.04 12.99
CA THR A 109 7.88 13.85 13.51
C THR A 109 7.13 15.15 13.34
N LYS A 110 5.98 15.13 12.65
CA LYS A 110 5.10 16.31 12.57
C LYS A 110 4.85 16.80 14.00
N SER A 111 5.37 17.99 14.32
CA SER A 111 5.05 18.67 15.57
C SER A 111 3.55 18.91 15.59
N VAL A 112 2.86 18.30 16.57
CA VAL A 112 1.47 18.65 16.87
C VAL A 112 1.43 20.18 17.05
N PRO A 113 0.54 20.92 16.35
CA PRO A 113 0.39 22.33 16.65
C PRO A 113 -0.05 22.44 18.10
N ASN A 114 0.80 22.97 18.97
CA ASN A 114 0.40 23.37 20.31
C ASN A 114 -0.72 24.40 20.14
N GLY A 115 -1.95 23.96 20.36
CA GLY A 115 -3.10 24.83 20.49
C GLY A 115 -2.93 25.67 21.75
N TYR A 116 -2.80 26.98 21.57
CA TYR A 116 -2.99 27.98 22.62
C TYR A 116 -4.47 28.32 22.77
#